data_AF-A0A183D655-F1
#
_entry.id   AF-A0A183D655-F1
#
_cell.length_a   1.000
_cell.length_b   1.000
_cell.length_c   1.000
_cell.angle_alpha   90.00
_cell.angle_beta   90.00
_cell.angle_gamma   90.00
#
_symmetry.space_group_name_H-M   'P 1'
#
loop_
_entity.id
_entity.type
_entity.pdbx_description
1 polymer ?
#
loop_
_entity_poly.entity_id
_entity_poly.type
_entity_poly.pdbx_seq_one_letter_code
_entity_poly.pdbx_strand_id
1 'polypeptide(L)'
;MEIFLYYFQELKPRYWFAAHMHCSFSALVPHPNNNEDAENDDFEPTRFLALDKPISGRHFLQVLEFDVDENASMCLSYDPVWLAILKATDAFTSTNKAKTYMPSHHTRNERWDFRPTEEELNEVKELFGDNFVIPMNFQMTAEPHCSQEGPVAEELYYRNPQTTEFCNKLGIKDLNEMLCALSMQGLGVPYYLRQQSSKPENDVSVTDRSEVIVFFFVCFKKVLKFCSFSF
;
A
#
# COMPACT_ATOMS: atom_id res chain seq x y z
N MET A 1 15.80 -12.70 -3.59
CA MET A 1 15.37 -13.28 -4.88
C MET A 1 14.50 -14.51 -4.65
N GLU A 2 14.88 -15.39 -3.71
CA GLU A 2 14.12 -16.61 -3.36
C GLU A 2 12.68 -16.35 -2.88
N ILE A 3 12.45 -15.32 -2.05
CA ILE A 3 11.09 -14.99 -1.57
C ILE A 3 10.15 -14.58 -2.73
N PHE A 4 10.65 -13.86 -3.73
CA PHE A 4 9.85 -13.44 -4.88
C PHE A 4 9.40 -14.64 -5.71
N LEU A 5 10.33 -15.57 -5.98
CA LEU A 5 10.02 -16.76 -6.75
C LEU A 5 9.03 -17.67 -6.01
N TYR A 6 9.17 -17.78 -4.69
CA TYR A 6 8.23 -18.50 -3.85
C TYR A 6 6.80 -17.95 -3.98
N TYR A 7 6.57 -16.66 -3.71
CA TYR A 7 5.23 -16.08 -3.83
C TYR A 7 4.68 -16.14 -5.26
N PHE A 8 5.54 -15.98 -6.26
CA PHE A 8 5.14 -16.08 -7.66
C PHE A 8 4.59 -17.48 -8.00
N GLN A 9 5.24 -18.53 -7.50
CA GLN A 9 4.85 -19.93 -7.74
C GLN A 9 3.64 -20.36 -6.90
N GLU A 10 3.49 -19.83 -5.69
CA GLU A 10 2.39 -20.15 -4.78
C GLU A 10 1.10 -19.40 -5.17
N LEU A 11 1.18 -18.09 -5.42
CA LEU A 11 -0.01 -17.25 -5.67
C LEU A 11 -0.49 -17.34 -7.12
N LYS A 12 0.40 -17.67 -8.06
CA LYS A 12 0.11 -17.81 -9.51
C LYS A 12 -0.78 -16.68 -10.06
N PRO A 13 -0.46 -15.40 -9.82
CA PRO A 13 -1.38 -14.31 -10.16
C PRO A 13 -1.51 -14.16 -11.67
N ARG A 14 -2.67 -13.74 -12.18
CA ARG A 14 -2.87 -13.52 -13.62
C ARG A 14 -1.90 -12.49 -14.21
N TYR A 15 -1.53 -11.49 -13.41
CA TYR A 15 -0.58 -10.44 -13.76
C TYR A 15 0.46 -10.24 -12.66
N TRP A 16 1.70 -9.97 -13.05
CA TRP A 16 2.76 -9.60 -12.11
C TRP A 16 3.50 -8.36 -12.63
N PHE A 17 3.42 -7.27 -11.86
CA PHE A 17 4.09 -6.01 -12.19
C PHE A 17 5.35 -5.82 -11.36
N ALA A 18 6.47 -5.53 -12.03
CA ALA A 18 7.76 -5.29 -11.41
C ALA A 18 8.39 -4.01 -11.95
N ALA A 19 9.41 -3.53 -11.25
CA ALA A 19 10.23 -2.40 -11.67
C ALA A 19 11.67 -2.64 -11.19
N HIS A 20 12.43 -1.56 -10.92
CA HIS A 20 13.75 -1.56 -10.26
C HIS A 20 14.96 -1.90 -11.13
N MET A 21 14.84 -2.82 -12.09
CA MET A 21 15.98 -3.25 -12.92
C MET A 21 16.33 -2.28 -14.05
N HIS A 22 15.56 -1.19 -14.21
CA HIS A 22 15.74 -0.18 -15.27
C HIS A 22 15.79 -0.80 -16.69
N CYS A 23 14.94 -1.80 -16.91
CA CYS A 23 14.68 -2.38 -18.21
C CYS A 23 13.18 -2.68 -18.33
N SER A 24 12.63 -2.43 -19.51
CA SER A 24 11.31 -2.94 -19.86
C SER A 24 11.42 -4.40 -20.28
N PHE A 25 10.58 -5.25 -19.71
CA PHE A 25 10.56 -6.68 -20.03
C PHE A 25 9.16 -7.25 -19.85
N SER A 26 8.70 -8.03 -20.82
CA SER A 26 7.42 -8.72 -20.77
C SER A 26 7.62 -10.22 -20.96
N ALA A 27 6.94 -11.04 -20.15
CA ALA A 27 6.98 -12.48 -20.28
C ALA A 27 5.63 -13.12 -19.95
N LEU A 28 5.38 -14.28 -20.54
CA LEU A 28 4.33 -15.21 -20.10
C LEU A 28 5.03 -16.32 -19.33
N VAL A 29 4.69 -16.45 -18.06
CA VAL A 29 5.30 -17.46 -17.19
C VAL A 29 4.27 -18.57 -16.96
N PRO A 30 4.48 -19.77 -17.51
CA PRO A 30 3.57 -20.89 -17.31
C PRO A 30 3.69 -21.41 -15.88
N HIS A 31 2.58 -21.91 -15.35
CA HIS A 31 2.55 -22.59 -14.06
C HIS A 31 2.29 -24.07 -14.26
N PRO A 32 3.21 -24.97 -13.85
CA PRO A 32 2.97 -26.39 -13.97
C PRO A 32 1.79 -26.81 -13.07
N ASN A 33 0.91 -27.64 -13.61
CA ASN A 33 -0.12 -28.31 -12.83
C ASN A 33 0.52 -29.54 -12.17
N ASN A 34 0.71 -29.52 -10.85
CA ASN A 34 1.26 -30.67 -10.12
C ASN A 34 0.19 -31.74 -9.81
N ASN A 35 -1.04 -31.56 -10.29
CA ASN A 35 -2.12 -32.51 -10.12
C ASN A 35 -2.10 -33.51 -11.28
N GLU A 36 -1.61 -34.72 -11.03
CA GLU A 36 -1.57 -35.82 -12.01
C GLU A 36 -2.97 -36.27 -12.48
N ASP A 37 -4.03 -35.86 -11.77
CA ASP A 37 -5.43 -36.25 -12.03
C ASP A 37 -6.25 -35.18 -12.79
N ALA A 38 -5.66 -34.03 -13.15
CA ALA A 38 -6.35 -33.01 -13.93
C ALA A 38 -6.03 -33.17 -15.41
N GLU A 39 -6.95 -33.73 -16.19
CA GLU A 39 -6.82 -33.91 -17.66
C GLU A 39 -6.68 -32.60 -18.45
N ASN A 40 -6.79 -31.43 -17.79
CA ASN A 40 -6.60 -30.12 -18.40
C ASN A 40 -5.49 -29.32 -17.70
N ASP A 41 -4.56 -28.81 -18.51
CA ASP A 41 -3.43 -27.93 -18.14
C ASP A 41 -3.95 -26.48 -17.89
N ASP A 42 -4.87 -26.32 -16.94
CA ASP A 42 -5.82 -25.20 -16.88
C ASP A 42 -5.34 -23.95 -16.09
N PHE A 43 -4.05 -23.79 -15.81
CA PHE A 43 -3.57 -22.52 -15.24
C PHE A 43 -3.20 -21.52 -16.34
N GLU A 44 -3.93 -20.40 -16.41
CA GLU A 44 -3.52 -19.28 -17.26
C GLU A 44 -2.10 -18.83 -16.88
N PRO A 45 -1.19 -18.62 -17.86
CA PRO A 45 0.15 -18.16 -17.56
C PRO A 45 0.10 -16.76 -16.93
N THR A 46 0.99 -16.50 -15.97
CA THR A 46 1.15 -15.15 -15.42
C THR A 46 1.73 -14.23 -16.48
N ARG A 47 1.04 -13.11 -16.74
CA ARG A 47 1.54 -12.02 -17.57
C ARG A 47 2.48 -11.15 -16.73
N PHE A 48 3.77 -11.38 -16.86
CA PHE A 48 4.81 -10.62 -16.19
C PHE A 48 5.16 -9.37 -17.00
N LEU A 49 5.21 -8.23 -16.33
CA LEU A 49 5.62 -6.96 -16.91
C LEU A 49 6.55 -6.20 -15.95
N ALA A 50 7.75 -5.89 -16.41
CA ALA A 50 8.68 -4.97 -15.77
C ALA A 50 8.75 -3.65 -16.52
N LEU A 51 8.72 -2.54 -15.78
CA LEU A 51 8.82 -1.18 -16.31
C LEU A 51 10.23 -0.59 -16.14
N ASP A 52 10.61 0.28 -17.07
CA ASP A 52 11.88 1.02 -17.03
C ASP A 52 11.79 2.26 -16.12
N LYS A 53 12.92 2.93 -15.91
CA LYS A 53 13.00 4.18 -15.16
C LYS A 53 12.33 5.32 -15.94
N PRO A 54 11.65 6.27 -15.26
CA PRO A 54 11.06 7.46 -15.88
C PRO A 54 12.12 8.42 -16.41
N ILE A 55 12.72 8.05 -17.54
CA ILE A 55 13.67 8.83 -18.33
C ILE A 55 13.08 8.95 -19.72
N SER A 56 13.23 10.13 -20.31
CA SER A 56 12.82 10.38 -21.68
C SER A 56 13.30 9.29 -22.65
N GLY A 57 12.40 8.82 -23.51
CA GLY A 57 12.68 7.77 -24.49
C GLY A 57 12.69 6.34 -23.95
N ARG A 58 12.24 6.10 -22.71
CA ARG A 58 12.12 4.74 -22.13
C ARG A 58 10.69 4.33 -21.86
N HIS A 59 10.45 3.02 -21.79
CA HIS A 59 9.13 2.44 -21.50
C HIS A 59 8.89 2.33 -19.99
N PHE A 60 8.56 3.46 -19.36
CA PHE A 60 8.34 3.56 -17.91
C PHE A 60 6.86 3.59 -17.50
N LEU A 61 5.94 3.68 -18.46
CA LEU A 61 4.49 3.71 -18.23
C LEU A 61 3.80 2.77 -19.20
N GLN A 62 2.85 1.98 -18.69
CA GLN A 62 1.98 1.12 -19.49
C GLN A 62 0.56 1.22 -18.94
N VAL A 63 -0.40 1.41 -19.83
CA VAL A 63 -1.83 1.39 -19.53
C VAL A 63 -2.35 0.00 -19.86
N LEU A 64 -3.17 -0.56 -18.98
CA LEU A 64 -3.79 -1.85 -19.13
C LEU A 64 -5.30 -1.67 -19.07
N GLU A 65 -6.00 -2.40 -19.93
CA GLU A 65 -7.45 -2.45 -19.97
C GLU A 65 -7.90 -3.81 -19.45
N PHE A 66 -8.86 -3.78 -18.53
CA PHE A 66 -9.42 -4.98 -17.92
C PHE A 66 -10.93 -4.94 -18.08
N ASP A 67 -11.51 -6.06 -18.48
CA ASP A 67 -12.95 -6.23 -18.46
C ASP A 67 -13.41 -6.33 -17.01
N VAL A 68 -14.31 -5.43 -16.62
CA VAL A 68 -14.90 -5.34 -15.29
C VAL A 68 -16.41 -5.38 -15.44
N ASP A 69 -17.10 -5.95 -14.45
CA ASP A 69 -18.57 -5.96 -14.43
C ASP A 69 -19.09 -4.52 -14.46
N GLU A 70 -20.13 -4.25 -15.26
CA GLU A 70 -20.74 -2.92 -15.37
C GLU A 70 -21.28 -2.40 -14.01
N ASN A 71 -21.62 -3.32 -13.10
CA ASN A 71 -22.11 -3.01 -11.75
C ASN A 71 -21.00 -2.99 -10.70
N ALA A 72 -19.74 -3.23 -11.09
CA ALA A 72 -18.62 -3.19 -10.15
C ALA A 72 -18.46 -1.79 -9.57
N SER A 73 -18.32 -1.71 -8.25
CA SER A 73 -18.05 -0.44 -7.58
C SER A 73 -16.64 0.06 -7.92
N MET A 74 -16.53 1.29 -8.43
CA MET A 74 -15.26 1.94 -8.79
C MET A 74 -14.64 2.68 -7.58
N CYS A 75 -14.64 2.04 -6.41
CA CYS A 75 -14.05 2.60 -5.19
C CYS A 75 -12.94 1.69 -4.67
N LEU A 76 -11.98 2.28 -3.95
CA LEU A 76 -11.00 1.49 -3.22
C LEU A 76 -11.66 0.84 -1.99
N SER A 77 -11.36 -0.43 -1.76
CA SER A 77 -11.77 -1.17 -0.56
C SER A 77 -10.59 -1.90 0.05
N TYR A 78 -10.62 -2.09 1.36
CA TYR A 78 -9.69 -2.98 2.04
C TYR A 78 -9.96 -4.43 1.66
N ASP A 79 -8.92 -5.23 1.59
CA ASP A 79 -9.02 -6.67 1.46
C ASP A 79 -9.16 -7.31 2.86
N PRO A 80 -10.21 -8.11 3.14
CA PRO A 80 -10.44 -8.67 4.47
C PRO A 80 -9.36 -9.68 4.90
N VAL A 81 -8.78 -10.41 3.95
CA VAL A 81 -7.68 -11.35 4.23
C VAL A 81 -6.44 -10.57 4.68
N TRP A 82 -6.10 -9.48 4.00
CA TRP A 82 -5.02 -8.58 4.37
C TRP A 82 -5.24 -7.94 5.75
N LEU A 83 -6.46 -7.49 6.06
CA LEU A 83 -6.80 -6.95 7.37
C LEU A 83 -6.61 -7.99 8.49
N ALA A 84 -7.05 -9.23 8.26
CA ALA A 84 -6.87 -10.31 9.23
C ALA A 84 -5.40 -10.65 9.44
N ILE A 85 -4.60 -10.72 8.36
CA ILE A 85 -3.14 -10.92 8.43
C ILE A 85 -2.49 -9.79 9.23
N LEU A 86 -2.82 -8.53 8.95
CA LEU A 86 -2.29 -7.38 9.68
C LEU A 86 -2.58 -7.48 11.18
N LYS A 87 -3.81 -7.83 11.54
CA LYS A 87 -4.23 -8.00 12.94
C LYS A 87 -3.48 -9.15 13.61
N ALA A 88 -3.39 -10.31 12.97
CA ALA A 88 -2.70 -11.48 13.49
C ALA A 88 -1.18 -11.28 13.64
N THR A 89 -0.60 -10.34 12.88
CA THR A 89 0.85 -10.06 12.88
C THR A 89 1.24 -8.79 13.65
N ASP A 90 0.29 -8.09 14.32
CA ASP A 90 0.56 -6.86 15.07
C ASP A 90 1.59 -7.03 16.19
N ALA A 91 1.72 -8.23 16.74
CA ALA A 91 2.74 -8.56 17.75
C ALA A 91 4.17 -8.26 17.24
N PHE A 92 4.41 -8.30 15.93
CA PHE A 92 5.70 -8.03 15.32
C PHE A 92 5.97 -6.55 15.05
N THR A 93 4.95 -5.68 15.17
CA THR A 93 5.10 -4.23 15.04
C THR A 93 5.91 -3.70 16.23
N SER A 94 7.12 -3.21 15.95
CA SER A 94 8.07 -2.72 16.95
C SER A 94 8.98 -1.64 16.37
N THR A 95 9.34 -0.65 17.20
CA THR A 95 10.34 0.38 16.89
C THR A 95 11.72 0.07 17.44
N ASN A 96 11.88 -1.07 18.10
CA ASN A 96 13.17 -1.49 18.63
C ASN A 96 14.14 -1.86 17.50
N LYS A 97 15.40 -1.42 17.61
CA LYS A 97 16.47 -1.76 16.66
C LYS A 97 17.05 -3.16 16.92
N ALA A 98 16.64 -3.83 17.98
CA ALA A 98 17.03 -5.20 18.27
C ALA A 98 16.60 -6.14 17.15
N LYS A 99 17.43 -7.17 16.89
CA LYS A 99 17.09 -8.21 15.94
C LYS A 99 15.95 -9.06 16.53
N THR A 100 14.80 -9.05 15.85
CA THR A 100 13.69 -9.96 16.14
C THR A 100 13.75 -11.12 15.15
N TYR A 101 13.62 -12.35 15.65
CA TYR A 101 13.45 -13.52 14.80
C TYR A 101 11.97 -13.63 14.43
N MET A 102 11.69 -13.77 13.14
CA MET A 102 10.33 -14.00 12.67
C MET A 102 9.97 -15.48 12.83
N PRO A 103 8.70 -15.80 13.10
CA PRO A 103 8.25 -17.18 13.12
C PRO A 103 8.60 -17.88 11.81
N SER A 104 8.99 -19.15 11.91
CA SER A 104 9.31 -19.97 10.74
C SER A 104 8.72 -21.37 10.94
N HIS A 105 8.57 -22.12 9.84
CA HIS A 105 8.11 -23.50 9.90
C HIS A 105 9.04 -24.40 10.74
N HIS A 106 10.27 -23.97 11.03
CA HIS A 106 11.21 -24.68 11.88
C HIS A 106 11.04 -24.37 13.38
N THR A 107 10.31 -23.33 13.74
CA THR A 107 10.06 -22.96 15.14
C THR A 107 9.00 -23.89 15.74
N ARG A 108 9.34 -24.62 16.80
CA ARG A 108 8.39 -25.47 17.52
C ARG A 108 7.57 -24.61 18.48
N ASN A 109 6.24 -24.72 18.41
CA ASN A 109 5.25 -24.12 19.32
C ASN A 109 4.87 -22.64 19.07
N GLU A 110 5.28 -22.04 17.95
CA GLU A 110 4.83 -20.70 17.54
C GLU A 110 4.06 -20.78 16.22
N ARG A 111 3.01 -19.96 16.08
CA ARG A 111 2.30 -19.80 14.81
C ARG A 111 3.24 -19.16 13.79
N TRP A 112 3.45 -19.85 12.67
CA TRP A 112 4.24 -19.36 11.54
C TRP A 112 3.41 -19.19 10.27
N ASP A 113 2.26 -19.86 10.21
CA ASP A 113 1.29 -19.72 9.13
C ASP A 113 0.21 -18.73 9.56
N PHE A 114 0.20 -17.57 8.91
CA PHE A 114 -0.73 -16.47 9.17
C PHE A 114 -1.83 -16.38 8.11
N ARG A 115 -2.07 -17.44 7.33
CA ARG A 115 -3.32 -17.54 6.58
C ARG A 115 -4.48 -17.40 7.58
N PRO A 116 -5.41 -16.45 7.36
CA PRO A 116 -6.49 -16.21 8.30
C PRO A 116 -7.39 -17.44 8.47
N THR A 117 -7.81 -17.72 9.70
CA THR A 117 -8.90 -18.68 9.95
C THR A 117 -10.26 -18.04 9.65
N GLU A 118 -11.32 -18.85 9.57
CA GLU A 118 -12.67 -18.33 9.38
C GLU A 118 -13.11 -17.41 10.51
N GLU A 119 -12.69 -17.72 11.75
CA GLU A 119 -12.95 -16.88 12.92
C GLU A 119 -12.29 -15.51 12.81
N GLU A 120 -11.02 -15.46 12.39
CA GLU A 120 -10.29 -14.20 12.20
C GLU A 120 -10.89 -13.34 11.08
N LEU A 121 -11.37 -13.97 10.00
CA LEU A 121 -12.08 -13.27 8.93
C LEU A 121 -13.44 -12.75 9.39
N ASN A 122 -14.17 -13.51 10.21
CA ASN A 122 -15.46 -13.08 10.76
C ASN A 122 -15.29 -11.92 11.74
N GLU A 123 -14.25 -11.93 12.59
CA GLU A 123 -13.93 -10.80 13.47
C GLU A 123 -13.70 -9.51 12.65
N VAL A 124 -12.93 -9.61 11.56
CA VAL A 124 -12.70 -8.47 10.65
C VAL A 124 -14.00 -8.00 9.99
N LYS A 125 -14.87 -8.90 9.55
CA LYS A 125 -16.18 -8.54 8.99
C LYS A 125 -17.05 -7.80 9.99
N GLU A 126 -17.09 -8.26 11.24
CA GLU A 126 -17.84 -7.60 12.32
C GLU A 126 -17.28 -6.20 12.61
N LEU A 127 -15.95 -6.05 12.71
CA LEU A 127 -15.27 -4.77 12.95
C LEU A 127 -15.56 -3.72 11.87
N PHE A 128 -15.72 -4.15 10.62
CA PHE A 128 -15.96 -3.28 9.47
C PHE A 128 -17.44 -3.22 9.07
N GLY A 129 -18.33 -3.96 9.74
CA GLY A 129 -19.75 -4.04 9.40
C GLY A 129 -19.99 -4.57 7.98
N ASP A 130 -19.14 -5.51 7.53
CA ASP A 130 -19.09 -6.05 6.16
C ASP A 130 -18.94 -4.97 5.06
N ASN A 131 -18.49 -3.78 5.44
CA ASN A 131 -18.20 -2.68 4.52
C ASN A 131 -16.72 -2.29 4.59
N PHE A 132 -16.00 -2.71 3.57
CA PHE A 132 -14.56 -2.50 3.46
C PHE A 132 -14.19 -1.28 2.61
N VAL A 133 -15.16 -0.47 2.16
CA VAL A 133 -14.87 0.74 1.36
C VAL A 133 -13.97 1.69 2.16
N ILE A 134 -12.89 2.14 1.53
CA ILE A 134 -11.97 3.11 2.15
C ILE A 134 -12.70 4.45 2.26
N PRO A 135 -12.76 5.06 3.47
CA PRO A 135 -13.45 6.33 3.65
C PRO A 135 -12.77 7.48 2.88
N MET A 136 -13.57 8.40 2.36
CA MET A 136 -13.09 9.63 1.71
C MET A 136 -12.76 10.72 2.75
N ASN A 137 -11.90 10.39 3.72
CA ASN A 137 -11.51 11.24 4.85
C ASN A 137 -10.11 11.88 4.69
N PHE A 138 -9.65 12.05 3.45
CA PHE A 138 -8.30 12.54 3.19
C PHE A 138 -8.06 13.93 3.80
N GLN A 139 -6.99 14.05 4.58
CA GLN A 139 -6.45 15.31 5.10
C GLN A 139 -5.02 15.48 4.64
N MET A 140 -4.70 16.68 4.14
CA MET A 140 -3.35 17.01 3.66
C MET A 140 -2.43 17.26 4.85
N THR A 141 -1.47 16.37 5.07
CA THR A 141 -0.56 16.41 6.22
C THR A 141 0.72 17.18 5.93
N ALA A 142 1.26 17.08 4.72
CA ALA A 142 2.43 17.82 4.27
C ALA A 142 2.05 19.00 3.37
N GLU A 143 2.95 19.99 3.24
CA GLU A 143 2.76 21.09 2.31
C GLU A 143 2.81 20.63 0.85
N PRO A 144 2.01 21.26 -0.05
CA PRO A 144 2.18 21.07 -1.48
C PRO A 144 3.60 21.46 -1.89
N HIS A 145 4.20 20.68 -2.79
CA HIS A 145 5.51 21.02 -3.31
C HIS A 145 5.48 22.36 -4.05
N CYS A 146 6.30 23.32 -3.63
CA CYS A 146 6.49 24.59 -4.32
C CYS A 146 7.84 24.61 -5.05
N SER A 147 7.82 24.88 -6.36
CA SER A 147 9.01 24.90 -7.21
C SER A 147 9.95 26.09 -6.97
N GLN A 148 9.59 27.03 -6.08
CA GLN A 148 10.33 28.26 -5.81
C GLN A 148 11.16 28.26 -4.51
N GLU A 149 11.27 27.14 -3.81
CA GLU A 149 11.90 27.12 -2.48
C GLU A 149 13.44 27.12 -2.49
N GLY A 150 14.00 27.89 -1.55
CA GLY A 150 15.43 27.95 -1.23
C GLY A 150 15.95 26.67 -0.54
N PRO A 151 16.97 26.75 0.35
CA PRO A 151 17.59 25.54 0.90
C PRO A 151 16.54 24.63 1.55
N VAL A 152 16.60 23.34 1.19
CA VAL A 152 15.69 22.27 1.60
C VAL A 152 15.43 22.38 3.10
N ALA A 153 14.20 22.74 3.49
CA ALA A 153 13.78 22.68 4.87
C ALA A 153 13.97 21.25 5.40
N GLU A 154 14.35 21.13 6.67
CA GLU A 154 14.55 19.84 7.32
C GLU A 154 13.31 18.95 7.11
N GLU A 155 13.50 17.70 6.67
CA GLU A 155 12.41 16.77 6.37
C GLU A 155 11.68 16.41 7.67
N LEU A 156 10.61 17.15 7.96
CA LEU A 156 9.76 16.89 9.12
C LEU A 156 8.82 15.72 8.85
N TYR A 157 8.57 14.96 9.92
CA TYR A 157 7.59 13.89 9.94
C TYR A 157 6.23 14.43 10.39
N TYR A 158 5.16 14.07 9.68
CA TYR A 158 3.80 14.53 9.98
C TYR A 158 2.91 13.35 10.38
N ARG A 159 2.18 13.48 11.50
CA ARG A 159 1.15 12.51 11.89
C ARG A 159 0.04 12.49 10.84
N ASN A 160 -0.32 11.29 10.38
CA ASN A 160 -1.38 11.06 9.42
C ASN A 160 -2.66 10.62 10.14
N PRO A 161 -3.71 11.48 10.23
CA PRO A 161 -4.92 11.15 10.97
C PRO A 161 -5.67 9.95 10.36
N GLN A 162 -5.59 9.75 9.03
CA GLN A 162 -6.19 8.59 8.38
C GLN A 162 -5.49 7.29 8.79
N THR A 163 -4.16 7.29 8.95
CA THR A 163 -3.43 6.13 9.48
C THR A 163 -3.85 5.82 10.92
N THR A 164 -3.94 6.84 11.76
CA THR A 164 -4.34 6.67 13.16
C THR A 164 -5.78 6.15 13.28
N GLU A 165 -6.71 6.68 12.50
CA GLU A 165 -8.10 6.19 12.45
C GLU A 165 -8.16 4.73 12.01
N PHE A 166 -7.41 4.37 10.96
CA PHE A 166 -7.31 2.99 10.48
C PHE A 166 -6.75 2.03 11.53
N CYS A 167 -5.61 2.36 12.15
CA CYS A 167 -4.99 1.53 13.18
C CYS A 167 -5.93 1.35 14.40
N ASN A 168 -6.61 2.42 14.82
CA ASN A 168 -7.58 2.36 15.92
C ASN A 168 -8.78 1.48 15.58
N LYS A 169 -9.33 1.60 14.36
CA LYS A 169 -10.48 0.79 13.92
C LYS A 169 -10.14 -0.70 13.85
N LEU A 170 -8.97 -1.04 13.31
CA LEU A 170 -8.52 -2.44 13.22
C LEU A 170 -8.03 -3.00 14.57
N GLY A 171 -7.66 -2.11 15.50
CA GLY A 171 -7.13 -2.46 16.81
C GLY A 171 -5.68 -2.94 16.76
N ILE A 172 -4.85 -2.28 15.94
CA ILE A 172 -3.41 -2.57 15.79
C ILE A 172 -2.57 -1.36 16.19
N LYS A 173 -1.28 -1.57 16.46
CA LYS A 173 -0.35 -0.49 16.80
C LYS A 173 -0.12 0.44 15.61
N ASP A 174 -0.16 1.74 15.88
CA ASP A 174 0.23 2.77 14.92
C ASP A 174 1.77 2.93 14.93
N LEU A 175 2.46 2.25 13.99
CA LEU A 175 3.91 2.35 13.86
C LEU A 175 4.37 3.80 13.63
N ASN A 176 3.60 4.57 12.88
CA ASN A 176 3.88 5.97 12.60
C ASN A 176 3.83 6.79 13.89
N GLU A 177 2.86 6.53 14.78
CA GLU A 177 2.81 7.09 16.14
C GLU A 177 4.03 6.74 16.96
N MET A 178 4.37 5.45 16.98
CA MET A 178 5.50 4.94 17.76
C MET A 178 6.81 5.58 17.30
N LEU A 179 7.00 5.78 15.99
CA LEU A 179 8.17 6.46 15.43
C LEU A 179 8.18 7.95 15.77
N CYS A 180 7.04 8.63 15.72
CA CYS A 180 6.91 10.03 16.14
C CYS A 180 7.35 10.22 17.59
N ALA A 181 6.92 9.31 18.47
CA ALA A 181 7.22 9.38 19.90
C ALA A 181 8.72 9.26 20.21
N LEU A 182 9.53 8.70 19.30
CA LEU A 182 10.99 8.56 19.48
C LEU A 182 11.77 9.85 19.21
N SER A 183 11.22 10.80 18.45
CA SER A 183 11.89 12.07 18.15
C SER A 183 10.89 13.20 17.97
N MET A 184 10.57 13.88 19.07
CA MET A 184 9.67 15.04 19.04
C MET A 184 10.26 16.24 18.28
N GLN A 185 11.58 16.34 18.16
CA GLN A 185 12.21 17.44 17.42
C GLN A 185 11.98 17.36 15.89
N GLY A 186 11.74 16.16 15.35
CA GLY A 186 11.48 15.96 13.93
C GLY A 186 10.00 16.01 13.54
N LEU A 187 9.10 16.39 14.46
CA LEU A 187 7.66 16.42 14.20
C LEU A 187 7.19 17.77 13.67
N GLY A 188 6.63 17.75 12.47
CA GLY A 188 5.95 18.89 11.87
C GLY A 188 4.49 18.98 12.29
N VAL A 189 3.96 20.20 12.28
CA VAL A 189 2.52 20.43 12.44
C VAL A 189 1.83 20.11 11.11
N PRO A 190 0.87 19.16 11.07
CA PRO A 190 0.16 18.83 9.86
C PRO A 190 -0.47 20.04 9.17
N TYR A 191 -0.37 20.09 7.86
CA TYR A 191 -0.80 21.25 7.06
C TYR A 191 -2.29 21.60 7.25
N TYR A 192 -3.18 20.60 7.31
CA TYR A 192 -4.61 20.82 7.52
C TYR A 192 -4.93 21.57 8.83
N LEU A 193 -4.13 21.39 9.89
CA LEU A 193 -4.32 22.13 11.16
C LEU A 193 -3.93 23.60 11.04
N ARG A 194 -2.89 23.91 10.25
CA ARG A 194 -2.46 25.30 10.02
C ARG A 194 -3.44 26.09 9.17
N GLN A 195 -4.15 25.42 8.26
CA GLN A 195 -5.23 26.07 7.51
C GLN A 195 -6.44 26.40 8.40
N GLN A 196 -6.79 25.50 9.32
CA GLN A 196 -7.93 25.72 10.22
C GLN A 196 -7.69 26.87 11.21
N SER A 197 -6.46 27.07 11.66
CA SER A 197 -6.11 28.21 12.53
C SER A 197 -6.04 29.55 11.81
N SER A 198 -6.01 29.57 10.48
CA SER A 198 -5.86 30.79 9.65
C SER A 198 -7.13 31.20 8.89
N LYS A 199 -8.19 30.38 8.86
CA LYS A 199 -9.48 30.75 8.27
C LYS A 199 -10.35 31.49 9.31
N PRO A 200 -10.74 32.76 9.08
CA PRO A 200 -11.90 33.32 9.77
C PRO A 200 -13.15 32.53 9.34
N GLU A 201 -14.04 32.26 10.30
CA GLU A 201 -15.35 31.66 10.05
C GLU A 201 -16.09 32.48 8.98
N ASN A 202 -16.26 31.89 7.80
CA ASN A 202 -17.24 32.17 6.72
C ASN A 202 -16.55 32.07 5.35
N ASP A 203 -16.64 30.90 4.72
CA ASP A 203 -17.17 30.77 3.36
C ASP A 203 -17.08 29.32 2.90
N VAL A 204 -18.25 28.70 2.73
CA VAL A 204 -18.43 27.43 2.03
C VAL A 204 -18.73 27.77 0.58
N SER A 205 -17.83 27.42 -0.33
CA SER A 205 -18.21 27.19 -1.73
C SER A 205 -17.59 25.88 -2.20
N VAL A 206 -18.47 24.92 -2.48
CA VAL A 206 -18.15 23.63 -3.08
C VAL A 206 -18.15 23.85 -4.58
N THR A 207 -17.03 23.61 -5.24
CA THR A 207 -17.01 23.37 -6.69
C THR A 207 -16.43 22.00 -6.94
N ASP A 208 -17.30 21.15 -7.47
CA ASP A 208 -17.04 19.82 -8.00
C ASP A 208 -16.00 19.88 -9.14
N ARG A 209 -14.91 19.14 -8.98
CA ARG A 209 -13.97 18.82 -10.06
C ARG A 209 -13.73 17.32 -10.04
N SER A 210 -14.19 16.68 -11.10
CA SER A 210 -13.94 15.28 -11.42
C SER A 210 -12.43 15.12 -11.70
N GLU A 211 -11.70 14.51 -10.78
CA GLU A 211 -10.30 14.14 -10.97
C GLU A 211 -10.18 12.67 -11.38
N VAL A 212 -9.53 12.44 -12.53
CA VAL A 212 -9.11 11.11 -12.98
C VAL A 212 -7.91 10.70 -12.14
N ILE A 213 -8.07 9.69 -11.29
CA ILE A 213 -6.99 9.17 -10.45
C ILE A 213 -6.12 8.22 -11.30
N VAL A 214 -4.92 8.67 -11.66
CA VAL A 214 -3.89 7.85 -12.30
C VAL A 214 -2.91 7.36 -11.23
N PHE A 215 -2.88 6.05 -10.98
CA PHE A 215 -1.91 5.45 -10.06
C PHE A 215 -0.54 5.32 -10.73
N PHE A 216 0.49 5.97 -10.17
CA PHE A 216 1.88 5.80 -10.56
C PHE A 216 2.62 4.92 -9.55
N PHE A 217 3.21 3.81 -10.00
CA PHE A 217 4.20 3.07 -9.22
C PHE A 217 5.56 3.77 -9.34
N VAL A 218 5.95 4.56 -8.33
CA VAL A 218 7.30 5.13 -8.25
C VAL A 218 8.10 4.42 -7.14
N CYS A 219 9.10 3.64 -7.54
CA CYS A 219 10.01 2.98 -6.60
C CYS A 219 11.20 3.90 -6.28
N PHE A 220 11.20 4.52 -5.09
CA PHE A 220 12.35 5.30 -4.60
C PHE A 220 13.41 4.39 -3.96
N LYS A 221 14.57 4.29 -4.61
CA LYS A 221 15.78 3.73 -3.99
C LYS A 221 16.50 4.85 -3.25
N LYS A 222 16.33 4.88 -1.91
CA LYS A 222 16.93 5.79 -0.92
C LYS A 222 16.56 7.28 -1.08
N VAL A 223 16.06 7.83 0.02
CA VAL A 223 15.50 9.18 0.22
C VAL A 223 14.07 9.31 -0.33
N LEU A 224 13.11 9.50 0.59
CA LEU A 224 11.74 9.86 0.27
C LEU A 224 11.77 11.20 -0.48
N LYS A 225 11.51 11.18 -1.78
CA LYS A 225 11.13 12.38 -2.53
C LYS A 225 9.87 12.05 -3.29
N PHE A 226 8.69 12.44 -2.81
CA PHE A 226 7.50 12.39 -3.66
C PHE A 226 7.68 13.43 -4.79
N CYS A 227 7.96 12.96 -6.01
CA CYS A 227 7.84 13.78 -7.22
C CYS A 227 6.41 13.63 -7.75
N SER A 228 5.60 14.65 -7.53
CA SER A 228 4.39 14.87 -8.33
C SER A 228 4.80 15.63 -9.59
N PHE A 229 4.48 15.08 -10.77
CA PHE A 229 4.50 15.81 -12.03
C PHE A 229 3.05 16.06 -12.43
N SER A 230 2.65 17.33 -12.56
CA SER A 230 1.41 17.72 -13.23
C SER A 230 1.70 17.95 -14.71
N PHE A 231 0.81 17.46 -15.58
CA PHE A 231 0.71 17.88 -16.98
C PHE A 231 -0.08 19.19 -17.07
#